data_AF-A0A199UB21-F1
#
_entry.id   AF-A0A199UB21-F1
#
_cell.length_a   1.000
_cell.length_b   1.000
_cell.length_c   1.000
_cell.angle_alpha   90.00
_cell.angle_beta   90.00
_cell.angle_gamma   90.00
#
_symmetry.space_group_name_H-M   'P 1'
#
loop_
_entity.id
_entity.type
_entity.pdbx_description
1 polymer ?
#
loop_
_entity_poly.entity_id
_entity_poly.type
_entity_poly.pdbx_seq_one_letter_code
_entity_poly.pdbx_strand_id
1 'polypeptide(L)'
;MLTRPFSSFKTAVAAIDSNDLSSSSPNPPDKQQANKYYFVVANAKFMLDEEEHFKELLFERHRNYGERNKEQDFWLVIEPKFLDKFPNISKRLKRPAVALVSTNGPWIT
;
A
#
# COMPACT_ATOMS: atom_id res chain seq x y z
N MET A 1 -20.40 20.18 -32.60
CA MET A 1 -20.35 19.15 -31.54
C MET A 1 -19.23 18.18 -31.90
N LEU A 2 -18.07 18.24 -31.23
CA LEU A 2 -16.95 17.31 -31.48
C LEU A 2 -17.08 16.10 -30.55
N THR A 3 -17.40 14.93 -31.11
CA THR A 3 -17.40 13.64 -30.43
C THR A 3 -15.97 13.11 -30.31
N ARG A 4 -15.50 12.88 -29.08
CA ARG A 4 -14.24 12.19 -28.80
C ARG A 4 -14.43 10.68 -28.98
N PRO A 5 -13.50 9.93 -29.59
CA PRO A 5 -13.60 8.48 -29.64
C PRO A 5 -13.26 7.88 -28.25
N PHE A 6 -14.12 6.99 -27.78
CA PHE A 6 -13.88 6.19 -26.57
C PHE A 6 -12.71 5.23 -26.83
N SER A 7 -11.64 5.35 -26.04
CA SER A 7 -10.56 4.38 -26.02
C SER A 7 -11.04 3.09 -25.37
N SER A 8 -11.07 2.00 -26.14
CA SER A 8 -11.43 0.67 -25.65
C SER A 8 -10.27 0.12 -24.82
N PHE A 9 -10.47 -0.07 -23.52
CA PHE A 9 -9.49 -0.74 -22.67
C PHE A 9 -9.46 -2.23 -23.03
N LYS A 10 -8.35 -2.69 -23.61
CA LYS A 10 -8.09 -4.12 -23.83
C LYS A 10 -7.56 -4.73 -22.53
N THR A 11 -8.38 -5.53 -21.86
CA THR A 11 -7.92 -6.41 -20.77
C THR A 11 -7.13 -7.57 -21.37
N ALA A 12 -5.81 -7.55 -21.24
CA ALA A 12 -4.97 -8.72 -21.50
C ALA A 12 -4.86 -9.55 -20.21
N VAL A 13 -5.40 -10.77 -20.23
CA VAL A 13 -5.23 -11.74 -19.14
C VAL A 13 -4.12 -12.69 -19.58
N ALA A 14 -2.92 -12.53 -19.03
CA ALA A 14 -1.86 -13.52 -19.18
C ALA A 14 -2.04 -14.56 -18.07
N ALA A 15 -2.47 -15.77 -18.42
CA ALA A 15 -2.34 -16.93 -17.57
C ALA A 15 -0.86 -17.33 -17.57
N ILE A 16 -0.14 -17.03 -16.50
CA ILE A 16 1.21 -17.53 -16.27
C ILE A 16 1.06 -18.88 -15.56
N ASP A 17 1.23 -19.95 -16.33
CA ASP A 17 1.51 -21.28 -15.79
C ASP A 17 2.89 -21.21 -15.14
N SER A 18 2.94 -21.46 -13.84
CA SER A 18 4.13 -21.30 -13.02
C SER A 18 4.96 -22.57 -13.07
N ASN A 19 5.58 -22.84 -14.21
CA ASN A 19 6.72 -23.74 -14.32
C ASN A 19 7.47 -23.38 -15.61
N ASP A 20 8.79 -23.24 -15.48
CA ASP A 20 9.76 -22.90 -16.53
C ASP A 20 9.98 -21.41 -16.85
N LEU A 21 10.78 -20.75 -16.02
CA LEU A 21 11.89 -19.95 -16.56
C LEU A 21 13.06 -19.87 -15.58
N SER A 22 13.92 -20.89 -15.63
CA SER A 22 15.31 -20.76 -15.22
C SER A 22 16.03 -19.89 -16.26
N SER A 23 16.02 -18.57 -16.07
CA SER A 23 17.01 -17.70 -16.74
C SER A 23 18.27 -17.68 -15.88
N SER A 24 19.30 -18.34 -16.40
CA SER A 24 20.65 -18.34 -15.86
C SER A 24 21.26 -16.94 -15.96
N SER A 25 21.08 -16.14 -14.92
CA SER A 25 21.88 -14.93 -14.65
C SER A 25 23.06 -15.29 -13.75
N PRO A 26 24.30 -14.85 -14.04
CA PRO A 26 25.48 -15.18 -13.24
C PRO A 26 25.62 -14.35 -11.95
N ASN A 27 24.54 -13.70 -11.50
CA ASN A 27 24.58 -12.93 -10.26
C ASN A 27 24.20 -13.85 -9.09
N PRO A 28 24.96 -13.82 -7.97
CA PRO A 28 24.59 -14.55 -6.76
C PRO A 28 23.14 -14.20 -6.38
N PRO A 29 22.34 -15.13 -5.83
CA PRO A 29 21.04 -14.77 -5.31
C PRO A 29 21.24 -13.70 -4.24
N ASP A 30 20.89 -12.46 -4.58
CA ASP A 30 20.83 -11.36 -3.63
C ASP A 30 20.06 -11.88 -2.42
N LYS A 31 20.70 -11.89 -1.25
CA LYS A 31 20.02 -12.20 0.01
C LYS A 31 18.79 -11.31 0.05
N GLN A 32 17.60 -11.89 -0.13
CA GLN A 32 16.33 -11.18 -0.02
C GLN A 32 16.22 -10.66 1.42
N GLN A 33 16.70 -9.44 1.63
CA GLN A 33 16.62 -8.79 2.91
C GLN A 33 15.16 -8.44 3.13
N ALA A 34 14.56 -8.97 4.20
CA ALA A 34 13.16 -8.72 4.50
C ALA A 34 12.93 -7.21 4.67
N ASN A 35 12.09 -6.63 3.83
CA ASN A 35 11.71 -5.23 3.93
C ASN A 35 10.96 -4.99 5.26
N LYS A 36 11.42 -4.00 6.03
CA LYS A 36 10.80 -3.62 7.29
C LYS A 36 9.70 -2.59 7.06
N TYR A 37 8.51 -2.88 7.55
CA TYR A 37 7.35 -2.00 7.50
C TYR A 37 6.95 -1.53 8.89
N TYR A 38 6.45 -0.30 8.94
CA TYR A 38 5.89 0.36 10.11
C TYR A 38 4.42 0.65 9.83
N PHE A 39 3.59 0.60 10.87
CA PHE A 39 2.18 0.92 10.70
C PHE A 39 1.61 1.64 11.93
N VAL A 40 0.65 2.52 11.66
CA VAL A 40 -0.32 3.01 12.65
C VAL A 40 -1.69 2.49 12.26
N VAL A 41 -2.50 2.07 13.23
CA VAL A 41 -3.81 1.44 12.98
C VAL A 41 -4.88 2.07 13.86
N ALA A 42 -6.05 2.30 13.27
CA ALA A 42 -7.23 2.78 13.98
C ALA A 42 -8.52 2.16 13.41
N ASN A 43 -9.65 2.44 14.07
CA ASN A 43 -10.97 2.15 13.51
C ASN A 43 -11.19 3.01 12.26
N ALA A 44 -11.83 2.45 11.24
CA ALA A 44 -12.03 3.12 9.95
C ALA A 44 -12.83 4.42 10.08
N LYS A 45 -13.89 4.44 10.90
CA LYS A 45 -14.70 5.65 11.10
C LYS A 45 -13.85 6.77 11.67
N PHE A 46 -13.04 6.47 12.69
CA PHE A 46 -12.13 7.45 13.26
C PHE A 46 -11.11 7.94 12.21
N MET A 47 -10.39 7.02 11.58
CA MET A 47 -9.25 7.34 10.71
C MET A 47 -9.65 7.97 9.37
N LEU A 48 -10.81 7.60 8.83
CA LEU A 48 -11.26 8.02 7.50
C LEU A 48 -12.41 9.04 7.55
N ASP A 49 -13.19 9.14 8.63
CA ASP A 49 -14.34 10.05 8.66
C ASP A 49 -14.18 11.17 9.69
N GLU A 50 -13.66 10.86 10.90
CA GLU A 50 -13.59 11.82 12.01
C GLU A 50 -12.27 12.60 12.04
N GLU A 51 -11.15 12.01 11.61
CA GLU A 51 -9.86 12.69 11.53
C GLU A 51 -9.76 13.52 10.24
N GLU A 52 -10.23 14.77 10.31
CA GLU A 52 -10.38 15.66 9.15
C GLU A 52 -9.04 15.94 8.42
N HIS A 53 -7.94 16.11 9.17
CA HIS A 53 -6.64 16.45 8.58
C HIS A 53 -5.91 15.26 7.95
N PHE A 54 -6.31 14.03 8.27
CA PHE A 54 -5.58 12.85 7.83
C PHE A 54 -5.63 12.66 6.31
N LYS A 55 -6.79 12.92 5.69
CA LYS A 55 -6.95 12.85 4.23
C LYS A 55 -6.05 13.86 3.55
N GLU A 56 -6.07 15.10 4.02
CA GLU A 56 -5.28 16.21 3.45
C GLU A 56 -3.79 15.90 3.51
N LEU A 57 -3.29 15.42 4.66
CA LEU A 57 -1.89 15.00 4.81
C LEU A 57 -1.48 13.92 3.82
N LEU A 58 -2.34 12.92 3.58
CA LEU A 58 -2.04 11.85 2.61
C LEU A 58 -2.05 12.35 1.16
N PHE A 59 -3.01 13.20 0.80
CA PHE A 59 -3.06 13.80 -0.54
C PHE A 59 -1.83 14.65 -0.80
N GLU A 60 -1.47 15.52 0.15
CA GLU A 60 -0.30 16.38 0.03
C GLU A 60 0.99 15.57 -0.03
N ARG A 61 1.11 14.50 0.77
CA ARG A 61 2.28 13.61 0.70
C ARG A 61 2.38 12.90 -0.64
N HIS A 62 1.26 12.40 -1.17
CA HIS A 62 1.24 11.74 -2.48
C HIS A 62 1.66 12.72 -3.59
N ARG A 63 1.12 13.95 -3.56
CA ARG A 63 1.53 15.04 -4.48
C ARG A 63 3.03 15.32 -4.37
N ASN A 64 3.54 15.51 -3.15
CA ASN A 64 4.95 15.79 -2.89
C ASN A 64 5.90 14.71 -3.44
N TYR A 65 5.51 13.43 -3.34
CA TYR A 65 6.28 12.32 -3.88
C TYR A 65 6.32 12.38 -5.41
N GLY A 66 5.18 12.61 -6.06
CA GLY A 66 5.10 12.80 -7.51
C GLY A 66 5.95 13.97 -7.99
N GLU A 67 5.86 15.13 -7.34
CA GLU A 67 6.62 16.34 -7.69
C GLU A 67 8.13 16.17 -7.53
N ARG A 68 8.56 15.30 -6.61
CA ARG A 68 9.97 15.02 -6.34
C ARG A 68 10.48 13.75 -7.03
N ASN A 69 9.67 13.13 -7.88
CA ASN A 69 9.97 11.86 -8.53
C ASN A 69 10.43 10.78 -7.53
N LYS A 70 9.81 10.74 -6.35
CA LYS A 70 10.07 9.75 -5.30
C LYS A 70 9.09 8.59 -5.46
N GLU A 71 9.60 7.37 -5.35
CA GLU A 71 8.76 6.18 -5.30
C GLU A 71 7.88 6.21 -4.04
N GLN A 72 6.58 5.93 -4.22
CA GLN A 72 5.63 5.86 -3.11
C GLN A 72 5.98 4.70 -2.18
N ASP A 73 6.06 5.01 -0.90
CA ASP A 73 6.46 4.06 0.14
C ASP A 73 5.44 3.95 1.27
N PHE A 74 4.18 4.31 1.00
CA PHE A 74 3.09 4.29 1.97
C PHE A 74 1.73 3.92 1.37
N TRP A 75 0.88 3.25 2.15
CA TRP A 75 -0.44 2.76 1.71
C TRP A 75 -1.45 2.73 2.87
N LEU A 76 -2.72 2.95 2.55
CA LEU A 76 -3.84 2.59 3.42
C LEU A 76 -4.24 1.14 3.16
N VAL A 77 -4.32 0.34 4.22
CA VAL A 77 -4.74 -1.06 4.16
C VAL A 77 -6.01 -1.23 4.99
N ILE A 78 -7.11 -1.54 4.32
CA ILE A 78 -8.40 -1.83 4.93
C ILE A 78 -8.39 -3.28 5.42
N GLU A 79 -8.86 -3.49 6.65
CA GLU A 79 -8.86 -4.78 7.35
C GLU A 79 -7.55 -5.57 7.19
N PRO A 80 -6.43 -5.01 7.66
CA PRO A 80 -5.13 -5.60 7.40
C PRO A 80 -5.00 -6.98 8.07
N LYS A 81 -4.84 -8.02 7.25
CA LYS A 81 -4.67 -9.42 7.71
C LYS A 81 -3.46 -9.61 8.62
N PHE A 82 -2.44 -8.77 8.50
CA PHE A 82 -1.28 -8.85 9.39
C PHE A 82 -1.59 -8.53 10.86
N LEU A 83 -2.75 -7.92 11.16
CA LEU A 83 -3.22 -7.70 12.53
C LEU A 83 -3.53 -9.00 13.28
N ASP A 84 -3.68 -10.13 12.58
CA ASP A 84 -3.85 -11.45 13.19
C ASP A 84 -2.61 -11.84 14.03
N LYS A 85 -1.45 -11.28 13.69
CA LYS A 85 -0.20 -11.44 14.45
C LYS A 85 -0.14 -10.57 15.72
N PHE A 86 -1.09 -9.65 15.89
CA PHE A 86 -1.15 -8.68 16.99
C PHE A 86 -2.50 -8.76 17.73
N PRO A 87 -2.83 -9.90 18.38
CA PRO A 87 -4.15 -10.14 18.95
C PRO A 87 -4.54 -9.12 20.04
N ASN A 88 -3.56 -8.60 20.78
CA ASN A 88 -3.80 -7.60 21.83
C ASN A 88 -4.24 -6.25 21.25
N ILE A 89 -3.76 -5.88 20.06
CA ILE A 89 -4.18 -4.68 19.33
C ILE A 89 -5.58 -4.92 18.75
N SER A 90 -5.76 -6.06 18.05
CA SER A 90 -7.02 -6.44 17.41
C SER A 90 -8.21 -6.49 18.39
N LYS A 91 -8.01 -6.92 19.64
CA LYS A 91 -9.06 -6.97 20.67
C LYS A 91 -9.57 -5.59 21.10
N ARG A 92 -8.70 -4.57 21.06
CA ARG A 92 -9.02 -3.21 21.52
C ARG A 92 -9.58 -2.33 20.40
N LEU A 93 -9.39 -2.74 19.15
CA LEU A 93 -9.75 -1.98 17.98
C LEU A 93 -11.18 -2.28 17.55
N LYS A 94 -12.03 -1.25 17.49
CA LYS A 94 -13.34 -1.38 16.84
C LYS A 94 -13.14 -1.62 15.34
N ARG A 95 -13.86 -2.58 14.76
CA ARG A 95 -13.81 -2.89 13.32
C ARG A 95 -14.86 -2.06 12.54
N PRO A 96 -14.66 -1.81 11.23
CA PRO A 96 -13.48 -2.20 10.44
C PRO A 96 -12.23 -1.42 10.86
N ALA A 97 -11.07 -2.03 10.63
CA ALA A 97 -9.76 -1.46 10.94
C ALA A 97 -9.11 -0.92 9.68
N VAL A 98 -8.38 0.18 9.78
CA VAL A 98 -7.54 0.71 8.72
C VAL A 98 -6.15 0.93 9.28
N ALA A 99 -5.12 0.53 8.53
CA ALA A 99 -3.74 0.83 8.85
C ALA A 99 -3.13 1.74 7.78
N LEU A 100 -2.40 2.76 8.21
CA LEU A 100 -1.40 3.43 7.37
C LEU A 100 -0.08 2.68 7.54
N VAL A 101 0.42 2.13 6.44
CA VAL A 101 1.63 1.33 6.39
C VAL A 101 2.69 2.08 5.59
N SER A 102 3.93 2.11 6.05
CA SER A 102 5.06 2.68 5.31
C SER A 102 6.39 2.00 5.64
N THR A 103 7.36 2.08 4.74
CA THR A 103 8.76 1.74 5.05
C THR A 103 9.50 2.87 5.79
N ASN A 104 8.93 4.07 5.85
CA ASN A 104 9.48 5.22 6.56
C ASN A 104 9.06 5.21 8.03
N GLY A 105 9.88 4.59 8.89
CA GLY A 105 9.64 4.48 10.33
C GLY A 105 9.42 5.82 11.05
N PRO A 106 10.34 6.80 10.93
CA PRO A 106 10.20 8.11 11.57
C PRO A 106 8.96 8.90 11.16
N TRP A 107 8.32 8.56 10.04
CA TRP A 107 7.05 9.19 9.67
C TRP A 107 5.84 8.54 10.36
N ILE A 108 5.97 7.27 10.77
CA ILE A 108 4.90 6.50 11.42
C ILE A 108 4.97 6.61 12.96
N THR A 109 6.17 6.73 13.54
CA THR A 109 6.43 6.80 15.00
C THR A 109 6.75 8.19 15.46
#